data_AF-A0A2A9NQZ0-F1
#
_entry.id   AF-A0A2A9NQZ0-F1
#
_cell.length_a   1.000
_cell.length_b   1.000
_cell.length_c   1.000
_cell.angle_alpha   90.00
_cell.angle_beta   90.00
_cell.angle_gamma   90.00
#
_symmetry.space_group_name_H-M   'P 1'
#
loop_
_entity.id
_entity.type
_entity.pdbx_description
1 polymer ?
#
loop_
_entity_poly.entity_id
_entity_poly.type
_entity_poly.pdbx_seq_one_letter_code
_entity_poly.pdbx_strand_id
1 'polypeptide(L)'
;YLDVHRGALDHALVTTEPPPAVMKRIRNVLADLCVQVHHESDFKYRCICLQRRPPSPNSTSAVFLPLKSTEEGADEVRFSVELTRLDGLIGTYSLDVRRLKGNLRSYKLLYDTFR
;
A
#
# COMPACT_ATOMS: atom_id res chain seq x y z
N TYR A 1 -13.58 -1.39 14.84
CA TYR A 1 -14.30 -0.26 14.20
C TYR A 1 -13.32 0.50 13.32
N LEU A 2 -13.76 1.03 12.18
CA LEU A 2 -12.92 1.86 11.30
C LEU A 2 -12.75 3.26 11.90
N ASP A 3 -11.54 3.81 11.81
CA ASP A 3 -11.28 5.19 12.20
C ASP A 3 -11.90 6.17 11.19
N VAL A 4 -12.08 7.43 11.59
CA VAL A 4 -12.67 8.46 10.71
C VAL A 4 -11.54 9.20 10.03
N HIS A 5 -11.61 9.35 8.70
CA HIS A 5 -10.58 10.06 7.94
C HIS A 5 -10.42 11.49 8.43
N ARG A 6 -9.17 11.91 8.71
CA ARG A 6 -8.84 13.27 9.17
C ARG A 6 -7.78 13.87 8.26
N GLY A 7 -8.07 15.03 7.68
CA GLY A 7 -7.14 15.78 6.83
C GLY A 7 -7.51 15.74 5.35
N ALA A 8 -6.54 16.03 4.49
CA ALA A 8 -6.73 16.00 3.05
C ALA A 8 -7.11 14.58 2.59
N LEU A 9 -8.16 14.47 1.78
CA LEU A 9 -8.64 13.21 1.22
C LEU A 9 -8.04 13.01 -0.16
N ASP A 10 -7.45 11.84 -0.42
CA ASP A 10 -7.10 11.47 -1.78
C ASP A 10 -8.31 10.81 -2.45
N HIS A 11 -8.96 11.55 -3.36
CA HIS A 11 -10.17 11.11 -4.03
C HIS A 11 -9.95 9.86 -4.90
N ALA A 12 -8.72 9.56 -5.33
CA ALA A 12 -8.43 8.38 -6.14
C ALA A 12 -8.38 7.08 -5.31
N LEU A 13 -8.27 7.20 -3.99
CA LEU A 13 -8.22 6.09 -3.04
C LEU A 13 -9.54 5.92 -2.26
N VAL A 14 -10.61 6.57 -2.71
CA VAL A 14 -11.95 6.43 -2.15
C VAL A 14 -12.64 5.22 -2.76
N THR A 15 -13.27 4.41 -1.92
CA THR A 15 -14.02 3.23 -2.34
C THR A 15 -15.35 3.12 -1.60
N THR A 16 -16.36 2.59 -2.28
CA THR A 16 -17.67 2.25 -1.71
C THR A 16 -17.82 0.76 -1.44
N GLU A 17 -16.78 -0.03 -1.73
CA GLU A 17 -16.77 -1.46 -1.46
C GLU A 17 -16.70 -1.75 0.05
N PRO A 18 -17.24 -2.91 0.50
CA PRO A 18 -17.21 -3.25 1.90
C PRO A 18 -15.76 -3.45 2.39
N PRO A 19 -15.44 -3.02 3.63
CA PRO A 19 -14.10 -3.10 4.20
C PRO A 19 -13.35 -4.43 4.03
N PRO A 20 -13.98 -5.62 4.26
CA PRO A 20 -13.28 -6.88 4.08
C PRO A 20 -12.89 -7.19 2.62
N ALA A 21 -13.69 -6.72 1.64
CA ALA A 21 -13.38 -6.92 0.22
C ALA A 21 -12.18 -6.06 -0.21
N VAL A 22 -12.18 -4.79 0.21
CA VAL A 22 -11.09 -3.84 -0.04
C VAL A 22 -9.79 -4.35 0.56
N MET A 23 -9.80 -4.77 1.82
CA MET A 23 -8.59 -5.32 2.48
C MET A 23 -8.09 -6.58 1.79
N LYS A 24 -8.98 -7.45 1.28
CA LYS A 24 -8.57 -8.63 0.49
C LYS A 24 -7.90 -8.23 -0.82
N ARG A 25 -8.44 -7.24 -1.54
CA ARG A 25 -7.85 -6.71 -2.78
C ARG A 25 -6.46 -6.11 -2.53
N ILE A 26 -6.34 -5.29 -1.49
CA ILE A 26 -5.06 -4.65 -1.11
C ILE A 26 -4.00 -5.70 -0.76
N ARG A 27 -4.37 -6.75 0.00
CA ARG A 27 -3.43 -7.84 0.30
C ARG A 27 -2.91 -8.51 -0.96
N ASN A 28 -3.77 -8.74 -1.95
CA ASN A 28 -3.34 -9.34 -3.23
C ASN A 28 -2.39 -8.42 -3.99
N VAL A 29 -2.68 -7.13 -4.07
CA VAL A 29 -1.80 -6.14 -4.72
C VAL A 29 -0.45 -6.08 -4.00
N LEU A 30 -0.44 -5.98 -2.67
CA LEU A 30 0.79 -5.98 -1.88
C LEU A 30 1.62 -7.27 -2.06
N ALA A 31 0.96 -8.42 -2.17
CA ALA A 31 1.61 -9.69 -2.42
C ALA A 31 2.24 -9.76 -3.82
N ASP A 32 1.55 -9.25 -4.84
CA ASP A 32 2.07 -9.16 -6.22
C ASP A 32 3.30 -8.23 -6.31
N LEU A 33 3.31 -7.17 -5.50
CA LEU A 33 4.41 -6.21 -5.39
C LEU A 33 5.56 -6.67 -4.48
N CYS A 34 5.57 -7.92 -4.02
CA CYS A 34 6.57 -8.46 -3.09
C CYS A 34 6.73 -7.63 -1.80
N VAL A 35 5.66 -6.98 -1.34
CA VAL A 35 5.65 -6.22 -0.10
C VAL A 35 5.28 -7.14 1.06
N GLN A 36 6.11 -7.17 2.10
CA GLN A 36 5.82 -7.95 3.31
C GLN A 36 4.74 -7.23 4.12
N VAL A 37 3.61 -7.91 4.33
CA VAL A 37 2.45 -7.36 5.04
C VAL A 37 2.39 -7.93 6.46
N HIS A 38 2.36 -7.04 7.45
CA HIS A 38 2.10 -7.34 8.85
C HIS A 38 0.72 -6.79 9.24
N HIS A 39 -0.09 -7.61 9.90
CA HIS A 39 -1.41 -7.21 10.37
C HIS A 39 -1.29 -6.55 11.75
N GLU A 40 -1.52 -5.24 11.82
CA GLU A 40 -1.52 -4.50 13.09
C GLU A 40 -2.93 -4.41 13.69
N SER A 41 -3.97 -4.30 12.85
CA SER A 41 -5.38 -4.22 13.26
C SER A 41 -6.29 -4.66 12.12
N ASP A 42 -7.58 -4.93 12.39
CA ASP A 42 -8.56 -5.48 11.42
C ASP A 42 -8.55 -4.78 10.05
N PHE A 43 -8.36 -3.46 10.06
CA PHE A 43 -8.34 -2.61 8.87
C PHE A 43 -7.04 -1.82 8.73
N LYS A 44 -5.94 -2.31 9.33
CA LYS A 44 -4.62 -1.67 9.30
C LYS A 44 -3.52 -2.68 9.03
N TYR A 45 -2.80 -2.46 7.94
CA TYR A 45 -1.58 -3.17 7.60
C TYR A 45 -0.35 -2.31 7.79
N ARG A 46 0.71 -2.94 8.29
CA ARG A 46 2.05 -2.42 8.24
C ARG A 46 2.82 -3.15 7.16
N CYS A 47 3.27 -2.40 6.18
CA CYS A 47 3.86 -2.92 4.96
C CYS A 47 5.35 -2.57 4.95
N ILE A 48 6.18 -3.56 4.65
CA ILE A 48 7.63 -3.42 4.54
C ILE A 48 8.01 -3.87 3.13
N CYS A 49 8.40 -2.93 2.30
CA CYS A 49 8.90 -3.25 0.97
C CYS A 49 10.35 -3.69 1.11
N LEU A 50 10.60 -4.98 0.95
CA LEU A 50 11.95 -5.53 0.90
C LEU A 50 12.41 -5.45 -0.55
N GLN A 51 13.43 -4.63 -0.80
CA GLN A 51 14.18 -4.53 -2.06
C GLN A 51 14.93 -5.84 -2.40
N ARG A 52 14.32 -7.02 -2.28
CA ARG A 52 15.01 -8.30 -2.48
C ARG A 52 14.12 -9.34 -3.14
N ARG A 53 14.12 -9.33 -4.47
CA ARG A 53 14.94 -10.20 -5.34
C ARG A 53 14.28 -10.15 -6.73
N PRO A 54 15.03 -10.02 -7.83
CA PRO A 54 14.42 -10.24 -9.13
C PRO A 54 13.86 -11.67 -9.15
N PRO A 55 12.60 -11.88 -9.56
CA PRO A 55 12.10 -13.21 -9.88
C PRO A 55 13.03 -13.84 -10.91
N SER A 56 13.23 -15.15 -10.77
CA SER A 56 13.88 -15.99 -11.77
C SER A 56 13.41 -15.61 -13.18
N PRO A 57 14.27 -15.72 -14.21
CA PRO A 57 14.01 -15.23 -15.57
C PRO A 57 12.91 -16.00 -16.34
N ASN A 58 11.96 -16.65 -15.68
CA ASN A 58 10.97 -17.55 -16.29
C ASN A 58 9.49 -17.24 -15.98
N SER A 59 9.15 -16.10 -15.35
CA SER A 59 7.76 -15.68 -15.20
C SER A 59 7.47 -14.40 -15.97
N THR A 60 6.91 -14.58 -17.16
CA THR A 60 6.28 -13.55 -17.99
C THR A 60 5.14 -12.91 -17.18
N SER A 61 5.14 -11.58 -17.07
CA SER A 61 4.09 -10.75 -16.44
C SER A 61 4.17 -10.56 -14.92
N ALA A 62 5.34 -10.24 -14.37
CA ALA A 62 5.41 -9.46 -13.14
C ALA A 62 5.59 -7.99 -13.53
N VAL A 63 4.70 -7.11 -13.07
CA VAL A 63 4.90 -5.66 -13.14
C VAL A 63 6.12 -5.35 -12.29
N PHE A 64 7.30 -5.45 -12.90
CA PHE A 64 8.55 -5.00 -12.33
C PHE A 64 8.39 -3.49 -12.15
N LEU A 65 7.96 -3.07 -10.96
CA LEU A 65 8.21 -1.71 -10.53
C LEU A 65 9.73 -1.51 -10.72
N PRO A 66 10.16 -0.53 -11.52
CA PRO A 66 11.57 -0.27 -11.75
C PRO A 66 12.12 0.44 -10.52
N LEU A 67 12.02 -0.19 -9.35
CA LEU A 67 12.84 0.15 -8.20
C LEU A 67 14.21 -0.49 -8.45
N LYS A 68 14.89 -0.03 -9.51
CA LYS A 68 16.27 -0.42 -9.82
C LYS A 68 17.10 -0.14 -8.58
N SER A 69 17.64 -1.22 -8.02
CA SER A 69 18.72 -1.23 -7.06
C SER A 69 19.97 -0.69 -7.75
N THR A 70 20.07 0.63 -7.90
CA THR A 70 21.35 1.27 -8.17
C THR A 70 21.84 1.79 -6.83
N GLU A 71 22.92 1.16 -6.37
CA GLU A 71 23.74 1.50 -5.21
C GLU A 71 23.34 0.86 -3.87
N GLU A 72 24.37 0.32 -3.20
CA GLU A 72 24.35 -0.30 -1.89
C GLU A 72 23.91 0.71 -0.83
N GLY A 73 22.60 0.85 -0.68
CA GLY A 73 21.97 1.79 0.23
C GLY A 73 20.44 1.77 0.09
N ALA A 74 19.87 0.61 -0.23
CA ALA A 74 18.44 0.44 -0.45
C ALA A 74 17.67 0.71 0.86
N ASP A 75 17.28 1.97 1.03
CA ASP A 75 16.51 2.47 2.15
C ASP A 75 15.17 1.74 2.20
N GLU A 76 15.04 0.83 3.17
CA GLU A 76 13.85 0.03 3.40
C GLU A 76 12.63 0.94 3.58
N VAL A 77 11.66 0.82 2.66
CA VAL A 77 10.44 1.60 2.73
C VAL A 77 9.42 0.88 3.60
N ARG A 78 9.06 1.52 4.70
CA ARG A 78 7.97 1.09 5.57
C ARG A 78 6.81 2.05 5.42
N PHE A 79 5.62 1.52 5.24
CA PHE A 79 4.40 2.32 5.18
C PHE A 79 3.27 1.56 5.87
N SER A 80 2.25 2.29 6.33
CA SER A 80 1.02 1.68 6.81
C SER A 80 -0.10 1.97 5.82
N VAL A 81 -0.98 0.99 5.64
CA VAL A 81 -2.20 1.10 4.85
C VAL A 81 -3.35 0.88 5.81
N GLU A 82 -4.23 1.86 5.91
CA GLU A 82 -5.37 1.84 6.83
C GLU A 82 -6.63 2.20 6.07
N LEU A 83 -7.71 1.44 6.28
CA LEU A 83 -9.01 1.83 5.80
C LEU A 83 -9.68 2.72 6.85
N THR A 84 -10.13 3.89 6.42
CA THR A 84 -10.88 4.83 7.26
C THR A 84 -12.24 5.09 6.64
N ARG A 85 -13.21 5.46 7.47
CA ARG A 85 -14.53 5.89 7.01
C ARG A 85 -14.52 7.39 6.77
N LEU A 86 -15.18 7.86 5.71
CA LEU A 86 -15.42 9.29 5.53
C LEU A 86 -16.57 9.75 6.44
N ASP A 87 -16.36 10.88 7.14
CA ASP A 87 -17.44 11.52 7.88
C ASP A 87 -18.50 12.07 6.92
N GLY A 88 -19.77 11.98 7.30
CA GLY A 88 -20.89 12.44 6.47
C GLY A 88 -21.25 11.57 5.26
N LEU A 89 -20.42 10.57 4.90
CA LEU A 89 -20.69 9.64 3.80
C LEU A 89 -20.87 8.21 4.34
N ILE A 90 -22.06 7.65 4.13
CA ILE A 90 -22.39 6.29 4.56
C ILE A 90 -21.95 5.31 3.48
N GLY A 91 -21.30 4.23 3.89
CA GLY A 91 -20.79 3.21 2.96
C GLY A 91 -19.66 3.70 2.06
N THR A 92 -19.02 4.82 2.40
CA THR A 92 -17.85 5.34 1.69
C THR A 92 -16.65 5.29 2.61
N TYR A 93 -15.56 4.75 2.08
CA TYR A 93 -14.32 4.50 2.79
C TYR A 93 -13.16 5.12 2.02
N SER A 94 -12.11 5.50 2.73
CA SER A 94 -10.87 6.04 2.19
C SER A 94 -9.75 5.10 2.56
N LEU A 95 -8.84 4.86 1.62
CA LEU A 95 -7.60 4.16 1.92
C LEU A 95 -6.50 5.17 2.28
N ASP A 96 -6.16 5.25 3.57
CA ASP A 96 -5.04 6.05 4.05
C ASP A 96 -3.74 5.26 3.89
N VAL A 97 -2.84 5.78 3.05
CA VAL A 97 -1.48 5.26 2.94
C VAL A 97 -0.55 6.25 3.60
N ARG A 98 0.20 5.78 4.60
CA ARG A 98 1.10 6.62 5.40
C ARG A 98 2.52 6.10 5.36
N ARG A 99 3.44 6.94 4.91
CA ARG A 99 4.88 6.66 4.96
C ARG A 99 5.38 6.62 6.41
N LEU A 100 6.02 5.54 6.82
CA LEU A 100 6.66 5.39 8.13
C LEU A 100 8.19 5.56 8.04
N LYS A 101 8.81 4.95 7.04
CA LYS A 101 10.25 4.99 6.76
C LYS A 101 10.47 4.87 5.25
N GLY A 102 11.57 5.37 4.72
CA GLY A 102 11.85 5.32 3.29
C GLY A 102 12.00 6.69 2.63
N ASN A 103 12.80 6.75 1.57
CA ASN A 103 12.90 7.93 0.72
C ASN A 103 11.56 8.26 0.02
N LEU A 104 11.33 9.55 -0.25
CA LEU A 104 10.10 10.07 -0.86
C LEU A 104 9.86 9.50 -2.26
N ARG A 105 10.92 9.29 -3.06
CA ARG A 105 10.82 8.76 -4.43
C ARG A 105 10.24 7.35 -4.44
N SER A 106 10.75 6.46 -3.60
CA SER A 106 10.29 5.08 -3.49
C SER A 106 8.86 5.01 -2.96
N TYR A 107 8.54 5.85 -1.97
CA TYR A 107 7.17 5.97 -1.48
C TYR A 107 6.20 6.47 -2.57
N LYS A 108 6.59 7.48 -3.35
CA LYS A 108 5.78 8.00 -4.45
C LYS A 108 5.47 6.92 -5.49
N LEU A 109 6.44 6.08 -5.84
CA LEU A 109 6.25 4.97 -6.77
C LEU A 109 5.24 3.93 -6.24
N LEU A 110 5.37 3.56 -4.95
CA LEU A 110 4.43 2.64 -4.31
C LEU A 110 3.02 3.24 -4.25
N TYR A 111 2.91 4.51 -3.88
CA TYR A 111 1.63 5.22 -3.80
C TYR A 111 0.93 5.29 -5.16
N ASP A 112 1.68 5.56 -6.23
CA ASP A 112 1.17 5.57 -7.61
C ASP A 112 0.58 4.22 -8.05
N THR A 113 1.02 3.12 -7.41
CA THR A 113 0.49 1.78 -7.69
C THR A 113 -0.86 1.51 -7.00
N PHE A 114 -1.17 2.22 -5.91
CA PHE A 114 -2.45 2.11 -5.23
C PHE A 114 -3.54 2.97 -5.87
N ARG A 115 -3.13 4.05 -6.53
CA ARG A 115 -4.00 4.92 -7.33
C ARG A 115 -4.46 4.23 -8.61
#